data_AF-A0A950MGB7-F1
#
_entry.id   AF-A0A950MGB7-F1
#
_cell.length_a   1.000
_cell.length_b   1.000
_cell.length_c   1.000
_cell.angle_alpha   90.00
_cell.angle_beta   90.00
_cell.angle_gamma   90.00
#
_symmetry.space_group_name_H-M   'P 1'
#
loop_
_entity.id
_entity.type
_entity.pdbx_description
1 polymer ?
#
loop_
_entity_poly.entity_id
_entity_poly.type
_entity_poly.pdbx_seq_one_letter_code
_entity_poly.pdbx_strand_id
1 'polypeptide(L)'
;MTQFYDQLPLDTAQQIEPLSWLSYQLRENRKALLAHYGVNSAQELLARIESGLLNEHPAYEHYLSLFILERQREATREQLRLVLAGNEEQEHAASAS
;
A
#
# COMPACT_ATOMS: atom_id res chain seq x y z
N MET A 1 -18.77 7.04 -16.18
CA MET A 1 -17.84 6.85 -15.05
C MET A 1 -18.71 6.54 -13.86
N THR A 2 -18.77 5.26 -13.45
CA THR A 2 -19.64 4.79 -12.36
C THR A 2 -19.30 5.56 -11.10
N GLN A 3 -20.26 6.32 -10.55
CA GLN A 3 -20.06 7.16 -9.39
C GLN A 3 -19.95 6.27 -8.14
N PHE A 4 -18.75 5.73 -7.89
CA PHE A 4 -18.43 4.88 -6.74
C PHE A 4 -18.70 5.57 -5.39
N TYR A 5 -18.77 6.90 -5.37
CA TYR A 5 -18.96 7.72 -4.16
C TYR A 5 -20.39 8.23 -3.95
N ASP A 6 -21.33 8.00 -4.88
CA ASP A 6 -22.69 8.58 -4.77
C ASP A 6 -23.50 8.04 -3.60
N GLN A 7 -23.13 6.88 -3.06
CA GLN A 7 -23.76 6.26 -1.89
C GLN A 7 -22.92 6.40 -0.61
N LEU A 8 -21.70 6.96 -0.71
CA LEU A 8 -20.79 7.06 0.43
C LEU A 8 -21.04 8.33 1.24
N PRO A 9 -21.19 8.24 2.58
CA PRO A 9 -21.16 9.41 3.46
C PRO A 9 -19.91 10.26 3.20
N LEU A 10 -20.06 11.58 3.20
CA LEU A 10 -18.96 12.51 2.93
C LEU A 10 -17.75 12.26 3.85
N ASP A 11 -18.00 11.99 5.12
CA ASP A 11 -16.96 11.70 6.13
C ASP A 11 -16.16 10.44 5.78
N THR A 12 -16.77 9.47 5.10
CA THR A 12 -16.08 8.27 4.68
C THR A 12 -15.34 8.47 3.37
N ALA A 13 -15.93 9.20 2.41
CA ALA A 13 -15.23 9.58 1.18
C ALA A 13 -13.91 10.33 1.49
N GLN A 14 -13.93 11.22 2.50
CA GLN A 14 -12.76 11.95 2.99
C GLN A 14 -11.68 11.05 3.60
N GLN A 15 -12.04 9.88 4.13
CA GLN A 15 -11.07 8.91 4.69
C GLN A 15 -10.51 7.96 3.62
N ILE A 16 -11.31 7.64 2.60
CA ILE A 16 -10.91 6.73 1.50
C ILE A 16 -9.83 7.35 0.62
N GLU A 17 -9.97 8.62 0.25
CA GLU A 17 -9.04 9.30 -0.66
C GLU A 17 -7.58 9.27 -0.16
N PRO A 18 -7.25 9.73 1.07
CA PRO A 18 -5.85 9.74 1.54
C PRO A 18 -5.27 8.33 1.69
N LEU A 19 -6.08 7.34 2.12
CA LEU A 19 -5.63 5.95 2.23
C LEU A 19 -5.36 5.34 0.85
N SER A 20 -6.20 5.63 -0.14
CA SER A 20 -6.02 5.18 -1.52
C SER A 20 -4.75 5.78 -2.12
N TRP A 21 -4.55 7.08 -1.92
CA TRP A 21 -3.36 7.78 -2.40
C TRP A 21 -2.08 7.27 -1.71
N LEU A 22 -2.12 7.07 -0.40
CA LEU A 22 -0.99 6.50 0.35
C LEU A 22 -0.65 5.09 -0.13
N SER A 23 -1.64 4.22 -0.33
CA SER A 23 -1.42 2.86 -0.85
C SER A 23 -0.75 2.88 -2.23
N TYR A 24 -1.18 3.81 -3.10
CA TYR A 24 -0.57 4.02 -4.40
C TYR A 24 0.88 4.50 -4.29
N GLN A 25 1.16 5.53 -3.46
CA GLN A 25 2.52 6.04 -3.26
C GLN A 25 3.48 4.96 -2.74
N LEU A 26 3.05 4.15 -1.77
CA LEU A 26 3.86 3.05 -1.24
C LEU A 26 4.21 2.01 -2.32
N ARG A 27 3.24 1.69 -3.19
CA ARG A 27 3.45 0.79 -4.33
C ARG A 27 4.46 1.37 -5.33
N GLU A 28 4.32 2.63 -5.70
CA GLU A 28 5.21 3.26 -6.69
C GLU A 28 6.62 3.48 -6.13
N ASN A 29 6.75 3.85 -4.85
CA ASN A 29 8.05 3.94 -4.18
C ASN A 29 8.75 2.58 -4.14
N ARG A 30 8.03 1.50 -3.84
CA ARG A 30 8.58 0.14 -3.87
C ARG A 30 9.06 -0.24 -5.27
N LYS A 31 8.27 0.07 -6.31
CA LYS A 31 8.67 -0.16 -7.71
C LYS A 31 9.91 0.63 -8.11
N ALA A 32 9.97 1.92 -7.75
CA ALA A 32 11.11 2.76 -8.06
C ALA A 32 12.40 2.21 -7.42
N LEU A 33 12.32 1.73 -6.18
CA LEU A 33 13.44 1.14 -5.48
C LEU A 33 13.92 -0.18 -6.08
N LEU A 34 13.00 -1.04 -6.55
CA LEU A 34 13.32 -2.26 -7.30
C LEU A 34 13.96 -1.93 -8.66
N ALA A 35 13.40 -0.96 -9.38
CA ALA A 35 13.90 -0.50 -10.67
C ALA A 35 15.32 0.09 -10.56
N HIS A 36 15.63 0.77 -9.46
CA HIS A 36 16.97 1.31 -9.20
C HIS A 36 18.07 0.23 -9.25
N TYR A 37 17.76 -0.99 -8.78
CA TYR A 37 18.69 -2.13 -8.79
C TYR A 37 18.48 -3.06 -10.00
N GLY A 38 17.52 -2.78 -10.88
CA GLY A 38 17.18 -3.64 -12.01
C GLY A 38 16.73 -5.03 -11.59
N VAL A 39 15.96 -5.13 -10.49
CA VAL A 39 15.41 -6.37 -9.93
C VAL A 39 13.88 -6.33 -9.93
N ASN A 40 13.25 -7.50 -9.88
CA ASN A 40 11.79 -7.63 -9.87
C ASN A 40 11.23 -7.94 -8.48
N SER A 41 12.08 -8.31 -7.52
CA SER A 41 11.68 -8.66 -6.16
C SER A 41 12.74 -8.31 -5.12
N ALA A 42 12.32 -8.20 -3.86
CA ALA A 42 13.25 -7.98 -2.75
C ALA A 42 14.18 -9.19 -2.56
N GLN A 43 13.70 -10.40 -2.84
CA GLN A 43 14.49 -11.63 -2.78
C GLN A 43 15.60 -11.63 -3.85
N GLU A 44 15.31 -11.13 -5.04
CA GLU A 44 16.32 -10.97 -6.08
C GLU A 44 17.38 -9.93 -5.69
N LEU A 45 16.98 -8.83 -5.03
CA LEU A 45 17.94 -7.86 -4.47
C LEU A 45 18.86 -8.52 -3.44
N LEU A 46 18.31 -9.28 -2.51
CA LEU A 46 19.09 -9.98 -1.48
C LEU A 46 20.08 -10.98 -2.11
N ALA A 47 19.64 -11.78 -3.08
CA ALA A 47 20.52 -12.73 -3.76
C ALA A 47 21.70 -12.04 -4.48
N ARG A 48 21.47 -10.84 -5.03
CA ARG A 48 22.55 -10.03 -5.64
C ARG A 48 23.52 -9.46 -4.61
N ILE A 49 23.03 -9.13 -3.41
CA ILE A 49 23.89 -8.72 -2.28
C ILE A 49 24.73 -9.92 -1.80
N GLU A 50 24.09 -11.07 -1.54
CA GLU A 50 24.75 -12.28 -1.05
C GLU A 50 25.80 -12.84 -2.01
N SER A 51 25.55 -12.72 -3.32
CA SER A 51 26.52 -13.12 -4.36
C SER A 51 27.67 -12.13 -4.56
N GLY A 52 27.63 -10.97 -3.89
CA GLY A 52 28.62 -9.91 -4.05
C GLY A 52 28.51 -9.13 -5.37
N LEU A 53 27.42 -9.31 -6.12
CA LEU A 53 27.13 -8.53 -7.33
C LEU A 53 26.79 -7.07 -7.03
N LEU A 54 26.29 -6.80 -5.81
CA LEU A 54 26.03 -5.46 -5.29
C LEU A 54 26.79 -5.25 -3.99
N ASN A 55 27.28 -4.02 -3.78
CA ASN A 55 27.81 -3.63 -2.48
C ASN A 55 26.70 -3.69 -1.43
N GLU A 56 27.02 -4.24 -0.26
CA GLU A 56 26.10 -4.40 0.86
C GLU A 56 25.46 -3.06 1.25
N HIS A 57 26.25 -1.98 1.30
CA HIS A 57 25.74 -0.64 1.55
C HIS A 57 25.73 0.20 0.26
N PRO A 58 24.62 0.88 -0.08
CA PRO A 58 23.34 1.00 0.64
C PRO A 58 22.28 -0.07 0.27
N ALA A 59 22.68 -1.16 -0.39
CA ALA A 59 21.73 -2.12 -0.97
C ALA A 59 20.91 -2.87 0.08
N TYR A 60 21.51 -3.20 1.22
CA TYR A 60 20.84 -3.90 2.31
C TYR A 60 19.82 -3.01 3.02
N GLU A 61 20.12 -1.73 3.22
CA GLU A 61 19.15 -0.75 3.75
C GLU A 61 17.97 -0.56 2.80
N HIS A 62 18.23 -0.55 1.50
CA HIS A 62 17.18 -0.48 0.50
C HIS A 62 16.36 -1.78 0.48
N TYR A 63 16.99 -2.94 0.65
CA TYR A 63 16.30 -4.22 0.86
C TYR A 63 15.37 -4.17 2.08
N LEU A 64 15.83 -3.70 3.24
CA LEU A 64 15.00 -3.52 4.42
C LEU A 64 13.84 -2.53 4.17
N SER A 65 14.12 -1.44 3.47
CA SER A 65 13.12 -0.44 3.09
C SER A 65 12.00 -1.04 2.23
N LEU A 66 12.32 -1.99 1.34
CA LEU A 66 11.31 -2.72 0.56
C LEU A 66 10.29 -3.44 1.47
N PHE A 67 10.71 -4.09 2.56
CA PHE A 67 9.77 -4.74 3.49
C PHE A 67 8.92 -3.74 4.26
N ILE A 68 9.52 -2.63 4.71
CA ILE A 68 8.79 -1.58 5.41
C ILE A 68 7.70 -1.01 4.51
N LEU A 69 8.02 -0.73 3.24
CA LEU A 69 7.07 -0.23 2.25
C LEU A 69 5.92 -1.22 2.01
N GLU A 70 6.21 -2.52 1.88
CA GLU A 70 5.16 -3.52 1.67
C GLU A 70 4.26 -3.66 2.90
N ARG A 71 4.86 -3.78 4.09
CA ARG A 71 4.12 -3.87 5.34
C ARG A 71 3.24 -2.65 5.57
N GLN A 72 3.75 -1.45 5.30
CA GLN A 72 2.96 -0.23 5.42
C GLN A 72 1.82 -0.22 4.40
N ARG A 73 2.05 -0.70 3.18
CA ARG A 73 1.02 -0.79 2.14
C ARG A 73 -0.10 -1.74 2.56
N GLU A 74 0.23 -2.89 3.14
CA GLU A 74 -0.73 -3.84 3.68
C GLU A 74 -1.53 -3.22 4.82
N ALA A 75 -0.88 -2.54 5.77
CA ALA A 75 -1.55 -1.85 6.86
C ALA A 75 -2.51 -0.76 6.35
N THR A 76 -2.11 0.05 5.36
CA THR A 76 -2.98 1.05 4.73
C THR A 76 -4.17 0.42 4.01
N ARG A 77 -3.97 -0.72 3.33
CA ARG A 77 -5.07 -1.45 2.68
C ARG A 77 -6.05 -2.04 3.70
N GLU A 78 -5.56 -2.51 4.84
CA GLU A 78 -6.42 -2.99 5.92
C GLU A 78 -7.22 -1.85 6.55
N GLN A 79 -6.60 -0.69 6.77
CA GLN A 79 -7.34 0.52 7.20
C GLN A 79 -8.43 0.89 6.20
N LEU A 80 -8.13 0.87 4.90
CA LEU A 80 -9.14 1.13 3.86
C LEU A 80 -10.28 0.10 3.90
N ARG A 81 -9.97 -1.18 4.13
CA ARG A 81 -10.97 -2.24 4.27
C ARG A 81 -11.88 -1.99 5.48
N LEU A 82 -11.33 -1.58 6.61
CA LEU A 82 -12.10 -1.27 7.82
C LEU A 82 -13.01 -0.05 7.62
N VAL A 83 -12.51 1.00 6.95
CA VAL A 83 -13.31 2.19 6.62
C VAL A 83 -14.49 1.83 5.70
N LEU A 84 -14.27 0.94 4.73
CA LEU A 84 -15.34 0.47 3.85
C LEU A 84 -16.37 -0.41 4.59
N ALA A 85 -15.90 -1.35 5.43
CA ALA A 85 -16.77 -2.25 6.19
C ALA A 85 -17.59 -1.53 7.28
N GLY A 86 -17.02 -0.51 7.93
CA GLY A 86 -17.73 0.30 8.92
C GLY A 86 -18.94 1.06 8.34
N ASN A 87 -18.96 1.31 7.04
CA ASN A 87 -20.14 1.88 6.38
C ASN A 87 -21.23 0.86 6.11
N GLU A 88 -20.88 -0.38 5.75
CA GLU A 88 -21.86 -1.44 5.47
C GLU A 88 -22.76 -1.67 6.70
N GLU A 89 -22.18 -1.63 7.90
CA GLU A 89 -22.92 -1.73 9.16
C GLU A 89 -23.85 -0.52 9.42
N GLN A 90 -23.42 0.69 9.05
CA GLN A 90 -24.21 1.92 9.20
C GLN A 90 -25.36 2.00 8.18
N GLU A 91 -25.15 1.59 6.93
CA GLU A 91 -26.20 1.51 5.90
C GLU A 91 -27.27 0.46 6.27
N HIS A 92 -26.85 -0.70 6.79
CA HIS A 92 -27.78 -1.72 7.27
C HIS A 92 -28.61 -1.26 8.48
N ALA A 93 -28.02 -0.49 9.41
CA ALA A 93 -28.76 0.07 10.53
C ALA A 93 -29.76 1.18 10.10
N ALA A 94 -29.38 2.01 9.14
CA ALA A 94 -30.21 3.11 8.63
C ALA A 94 -31.38 2.63 7.74
N SER A 95 -31.26 1.48 7.08
CA SER A 95 -32.33 0.89 6.24
C SER A 95 -33.32 0.01 7.00
N ALA A 96 -33.04 -0.30 8.27
CA ALA A 96 -33.91 -1.10 9.15
C ALA A 96 -34.80 -0.26 10.10
N SER A 97 -34.70 1.08 10.02
CA SER A 97 -35.49 2.05 10.81
C SER A 97 -36.50 2.80 9.93
#